data_AF-A0A0A9WXU3-F1
#
_entry.id   AF-A0A0A9WXU3-F1
#
_cell.length_a   1.000
_cell.length_b   1.000
_cell.length_c   1.000
_cell.angle_alpha   90.00
_cell.angle_beta   90.00
_cell.angle_gamma   90.00
#
_symmetry.space_group_name_H-M   'P 1'
#
loop_
_entity.id
_entity.type
_entity.pdbx_description
1 polymer ?
#
loop_
_entity_poly.entity_id
_entity_poly.type
_entity_poly.pdbx_seq_one_letter_code
_entity_poly.pdbx_strand_id
1 'polypeptide(L)'
;DNVCYEKVFDLVQKGHQVMVFVHARNATVRTANVLIEMARTKGHLRVFQPEDGPAVGTASKAMSKARSRELGDLFSNGFSIHHAGLLRQDRSMVEKIFGQGLIKVLV
;
A
#
# COMPACT_ATOMS: atom_id res chain seq x y z
N ASP A 1 -8.94 -0.20 -14.46
CA ASP A 1 -7.96 0.54 -13.66
C ASP A 1 -8.28 2.02 -13.46
N ASN A 2 -8.59 2.81 -14.51
CA ASN A 2 -8.93 4.25 -14.37
C ASN A 2 -9.99 4.55 -13.29
N VAL A 3 -11.15 3.88 -13.34
CA VAL A 3 -12.24 4.08 -12.37
C VAL A 3 -11.81 3.72 -10.95
N CYS A 4 -11.04 2.63 -10.78
CA CYS A 4 -10.50 2.24 -9.48
C CYS A 4 -9.56 3.32 -8.94
N TYR A 5 -8.63 3.79 -9.77
CA TYR A 5 -7.70 4.85 -9.41
C TYR A 5 -8.40 6.14 -8.98
N GLU A 6 -9.40 6.60 -9.72
CA GLU A 6 -10.13 7.83 -9.41
C GLU A 6 -10.84 7.74 -8.05
N LYS A 7 -11.46 6.59 -7.75
CA LYS A 7 -12.10 6.36 -6.44
C LYS A 7 -11.09 6.26 -5.31
N VAL A 8 -9.98 5.54 -5.52
CA VAL A 8 -8.90 5.41 -4.55
C VAL A 8 -8.30 6.79 -4.24
N PHE A 9 -8.01 7.60 -5.26
CA PHE A 9 -7.47 8.94 -5.10
C PHE A 9 -8.43 9.86 -4.34
N ASP A 10 -9.71 9.93 -4.74
CA ASP A 10 -10.72 10.78 -4.07
C ASP A 10 -10.86 10.45 -2.58
N LEU A 11 -10.88 9.16 -2.23
CA LEU A 11 -11.00 8.73 -0.83
C LEU A 11 -9.72 9.00 -0.02
N VAL A 12 -8.54 8.72 -0.57
CA VAL A 12 -7.28 8.98 0.12
C VAL A 12 -7.04 10.48 0.31
N GLN A 13 -7.40 11.30 -0.69
CA GLN A 13 -7.32 12.76 -0.58
C GLN A 13 -8.21 13.32 0.53
N LYS A 14 -9.35 12.66 0.83
CA LYS A 14 -10.24 12.97 1.96
C LYS A 14 -9.75 12.43 3.31
N GLY A 15 -8.57 11.80 3.33
CA GLY A 15 -7.95 11.26 4.55
C GLY A 15 -8.37 9.83 4.89
N HIS A 16 -9.06 9.11 3.99
CA HIS A 16 -9.45 7.73 4.24
C HIS A 16 -8.38 6.72 3.80
N GLN A 17 -8.36 5.56 4.45
CA GLN A 17 -7.64 4.39 3.95
C GLN A 17 -8.55 3.60 3.01
N VAL A 18 -7.96 2.99 1.97
CA VAL A 18 -8.72 2.24 0.96
C VAL A 18 -8.20 0.81 0.87
N MET A 19 -9.15 -0.14 0.78
CA MET A 19 -8.86 -1.54 0.52
C MET A 19 -9.38 -1.92 -0.87
N VAL A 20 -8.52 -2.50 -1.70
CA VAL A 20 -8.81 -2.82 -3.10
C VAL A 20 -8.82 -4.34 -3.28
N PHE A 21 -9.99 -4.94 -3.45
CA PHE A 21 -10.09 -6.38 -3.67
C PHE A 21 -9.82 -6.77 -5.13
N VAL A 22 -9.00 -7.80 -5.31
CA VAL A 22 -8.66 -8.38 -6.62
C VAL A 22 -8.92 -9.90 -6.63
N HIS A 23 -9.02 -10.50 -7.82
CA HIS A 23 -9.39 -11.90 -7.97
C HIS A 23 -8.22 -12.89 -7.78
N ALA A 24 -6.97 -12.43 -7.79
CA ALA A 24 -5.80 -13.31 -7.75
C ALA A 24 -4.65 -12.73 -6.93
N ARG A 25 -3.87 -13.63 -6.30
CA ARG A 25 -2.70 -13.26 -5.48
C ARG A 25 -1.70 -12.40 -6.27
N ASN A 26 -1.34 -12.84 -7.47
CA ASN A 26 -0.42 -12.10 -8.34
C ASN A 26 -1.01 -10.79 -8.88
N ALA A 27 -2.32 -10.60 -8.83
CA ALA A 27 -2.98 -9.36 -9.23
C ALA A 27 -2.84 -8.27 -8.16
N THR A 28 -2.59 -8.62 -6.88
CA THR A 28 -2.39 -7.62 -5.81
C THR A 28 -1.21 -6.71 -6.12
N VAL A 29 -0.04 -7.30 -6.36
CA VAL A 29 1.21 -6.59 -6.68
C VAL A 29 1.07 -5.79 -7.97
N ARG A 30 0.49 -6.39 -9.01
CA ARG A 30 0.29 -5.70 -10.30
C ARG A 30 -0.62 -4.49 -10.14
N THR A 31 -1.75 -4.64 -9.45
CA THR A 31 -2.72 -3.55 -9.24
C THR A 31 -2.10 -2.44 -8.40
N ALA A 32 -1.39 -2.77 -7.32
CA ALA A 32 -0.68 -1.78 -6.51
C ALA A 32 0.31 -0.96 -7.36
N ASN A 33 1.13 -1.63 -8.18
CA ASN A 33 2.08 -0.95 -9.07
C ASN A 33 1.39 -0.10 -10.14
N VAL A 34 0.29 -0.58 -10.75
CA VAL A 34 -0.50 0.20 -11.71
C VAL A 34 -1.03 1.49 -11.06
N LEU A 35 -1.56 1.41 -9.84
CA LEU A 35 -2.06 2.58 -9.11
C LEU A 35 -0.93 3.56 -8.76
N ILE A 36 0.25 3.06 -8.36
CA ILE A 36 1.43 3.88 -8.10
C ILE A 36 1.89 4.61 -9.37
N GLU A 37 1.98 3.92 -10.51
CA GLU A 37 2.40 4.52 -11.77
C GLU A 37 1.40 5.56 -12.28
N MET A 38 0.10 5.31 -12.12
CA MET A 38 -0.94 6.31 -12.39
C MET A 38 -0.79 7.54 -11.48
N ALA A 39 -0.49 7.34 -10.19
CA ALA A 39 -0.25 8.43 -9.26
C ALA A 39 1.01 9.23 -9.61
N ARG A 40 2.08 8.57 -10.05
CA ARG A 40 3.31 9.22 -10.53
C ARG A 40 3.04 10.06 -11.77
N THR A 41 2.40 9.46 -12.77
CA THR A 41 2.09 10.12 -14.05
C THR A 41 1.21 11.35 -13.85
N LYS A 42 0.27 11.30 -12.90
CA LYS A 42 -0.65 12.41 -12.59
C LYS A 42 -0.10 13.40 -11.56
N GLY A 43 1.09 13.18 -11.00
CA GLY A 43 1.66 14.04 -9.95
C GLY A 43 0.95 13.95 -8.60
N HIS A 44 0.20 12.88 -8.37
CA HIS A 44 -0.62 12.65 -7.17
C HIS A 44 0.07 11.80 -6.11
N LEU A 45 1.29 11.31 -6.36
CA LEU A 45 1.96 10.33 -5.49
C LEU A 45 2.05 10.77 -4.02
N ARG A 46 2.29 12.07 -3.78
CA ARG A 46 2.39 12.63 -2.42
C ARG A 46 1.15 12.36 -1.57
N VAL A 47 -0.05 12.31 -2.16
CA VAL A 47 -1.31 12.07 -1.45
C VAL A 47 -1.35 10.68 -0.81
N PHE A 48 -0.65 9.71 -1.41
CA PHE A 48 -0.59 8.34 -0.90
C PHE A 48 0.52 8.13 0.12
N GLN A 49 1.60 8.91 0.05
CA GLN A 49 2.76 8.71 0.91
C GLN A 49 2.38 8.92 2.38
N PRO A 50 2.90 8.07 3.29
CA PRO A 50 2.66 8.25 4.72
C PRO A 50 3.42 9.50 5.21
N GLU A 51 2.85 10.17 6.21
CA GLU A 51 3.46 11.37 6.80
C GLU A 51 4.74 11.01 7.55
N ASP A 52 5.79 11.82 7.38
CA ASP A 52 7.07 11.58 8.03
C ASP A 52 6.91 11.53 9.56
N GLY A 53 7.45 10.47 10.16
CA GLY A 53 7.42 10.33 11.61
C GLY A 53 8.11 9.06 12.12
N PRO A 54 8.34 8.96 13.44
CA PRO A 54 9.01 7.80 14.04
C PRO A 54 8.30 6.48 13.75
N ALA A 55 6.96 6.50 13.68
CA ALA A 55 6.13 5.35 13.35
C ALA A 55 6.38 4.84 11.92
N VAL A 56 6.44 5.76 10.94
CA VAL A 56 6.75 5.43 9.53
C VAL A 56 8.16 4.90 9.40
N GLY A 57 9.14 5.51 10.07
CA GLY A 57 10.52 5.01 10.06
C GLY A 57 10.65 3.59 10.63
N THR A 58 9.88 3.27 11.66
CA THR A 58 9.84 1.92 12.26
C THR A 58 9.14 0.92 11.34
N ALA A 59 8.00 1.30 10.76
CA ALA A 59 7.25 0.48 9.81
C ALA A 59 8.07 0.22 8.53
N SER A 60 8.74 1.22 7.98
CA SER A 60 9.63 1.08 6.82
C SER A 60 10.74 0.07 7.09
N LYS A 61 11.44 0.16 8.24
CA LYS A 61 12.47 -0.82 8.62
C LYS A 61 11.91 -2.23 8.78
N ALA A 62 10.68 -2.39 9.29
CA ALA A 62 10.03 -3.68 9.42
C ALA A 62 9.67 -4.26 8.04
N MET A 63 9.07 -3.45 7.16
CA MET A 63 8.68 -3.84 5.80
C MET A 63 9.89 -4.19 4.93
N SER A 64 11.00 -3.46 5.03
CA SER A 64 12.24 -3.79 4.32
C SER A 64 12.90 -5.09 4.79
N LYS A 65 12.56 -5.58 5.99
CA LYS A 65 13.04 -6.87 6.52
C LYS A 65 12.04 -8.02 6.26
N ALA A 66 10.87 -7.73 5.69
CA ALA A 66 9.89 -8.75 5.35
C ALA A 66 10.47 -9.73 4.32
N ARG A 67 9.92 -10.94 4.28
CA ARG A 67 10.42 -11.96 3.34
C ARG A 67 10.03 -11.63 1.90
N SER A 68 8.82 -11.10 1.73
CA SER A 68 8.35 -10.54 0.45
C SER A 68 8.99 -9.17 0.23
N ARG A 69 9.76 -9.05 -0.87
CA ARG A 69 10.44 -7.80 -1.24
C ARG A 69 9.45 -6.71 -1.62
N GLU A 70 8.33 -7.12 -2.20
CA GLU A 70 7.24 -6.27 -2.65
C GLU A 70 6.69 -5.40 -1.51
N LEU A 71 6.68 -5.90 -0.27
CA LEU A 71 6.23 -5.12 0.88
C LEU A 71 7.11 -3.90 1.15
N GLY A 72 8.44 -4.06 1.05
CA GLY A 72 9.38 -2.95 1.19
C GLY A 72 9.24 -1.91 0.09
N ASP A 73 9.12 -2.38 -1.17
CA ASP A 73 9.05 -1.52 -2.35
C ASP A 73 7.77 -0.66 -2.36
N LEU A 74 6.64 -1.27 -1.99
CA LEU A 74 5.34 -0.60 -2.02
C LEU A 74 5.14 0.40 -0.86
N PHE A 75 5.69 0.11 0.33
CA PHE A 75 5.44 0.91 1.53
C PHE A 75 5.86 2.38 1.38
N SER A 76 6.98 2.63 0.69
CA SER A 76 7.48 3.99 0.43
C SER A 76 6.52 4.88 -0.37
N ASN A 77 5.61 4.26 -1.12
CA ASN A 77 4.59 4.95 -1.90
C ASN A 77 3.23 4.98 -1.16
N GLY A 78 3.14 4.43 0.05
CA GLY A 78 1.90 4.32 0.84
C GLY A 78 1.00 3.14 0.50
N PHE A 79 1.53 2.16 -0.24
CA PHE A 79 0.81 0.96 -0.67
C PHE A 79 1.33 -0.28 0.06
N SER A 80 0.51 -1.32 0.12
CA SER A 80 0.93 -2.66 0.51
C SER A 80 0.00 -3.70 -0.13
N ILE A 81 0.36 -4.97 -0.01
CA ILE A 81 -0.42 -6.11 -0.49
C ILE A 81 -0.79 -7.07 0.63
N HIS A 82 -1.93 -7.75 0.49
CA HIS A 82 -2.31 -8.86 1.37
C HIS A 82 -2.91 -10.02 0.57
N HIS A 83 -2.30 -11.20 0.69
CA HIS A 83 -2.87 -12.42 0.15
C HIS A 83 -2.34 -13.65 0.87
N ALA A 84 -3.06 -14.77 0.74
CA ALA A 84 -2.71 -16.05 1.38
C ALA A 84 -1.36 -16.68 0.93
N GLY A 85 -0.69 -16.07 -0.05
CA GLY A 85 0.66 -16.47 -0.48
C GLY A 85 1.78 -15.84 0.34
N LEU A 86 1.49 -14.79 1.12
CA LEU A 86 2.43 -14.19 2.06
C LEU A 86 2.58 -15.07 3.30
N LEU A 87 3.75 -15.03 3.91
CA LEU A 87 3.97 -15.64 5.22
C LEU A 87 2.96 -15.07 6.23
N ARG A 88 2.54 -15.88 7.19
CA ARG A 88 1.62 -15.43 8.26
C ARG A 88 2.17 -14.19 8.98
N GLN A 89 3.48 -14.17 9.25
CA GLN A 89 4.16 -13.05 9.90
C GLN A 89 4.05 -11.76 9.08
N ASP A 90 4.30 -11.84 7.76
CA ASP A 90 4.17 -10.70 6.85
C ASP A 90 2.73 -10.19 6.79
N ARG A 91 1.73 -11.08 6.71
CA ARG A 91 0.30 -10.71 6.75
C ARG A 91 -0.06 -9.97 8.03
N SER A 92 0.31 -10.53 9.19
CA SER A 92 0.04 -9.89 10.49
C SER A 92 0.75 -8.55 10.64
N MET A 93 1.94 -8.40 10.03
CA MET A 93 2.65 -7.12 9.99
C MET A 93 1.90 -6.08 9.15
N VAL A 94 1.48 -6.44 7.94
CA VAL A 94 0.70 -5.57 7.05
C VAL A 94 -0.62 -5.15 7.68
N GLU A 95 -1.37 -6.09 8.27
CA GLU A 95 -2.62 -5.83 8.99
C GLU A 95 -2.41 -4.81 10.12
N LYS A 96 -1.35 -4.98 10.92
CA LYS A 96 -1.01 -4.07 12.02
C LYS A 96 -0.67 -2.67 11.51
N ILE A 97 0.19 -2.56 10.49
CA ILE A 97 0.64 -1.28 9.93
C ILE A 97 -0.52 -0.56 9.23
N PHE A 98 -1.41 -1.31 8.55
CA PHE A 98 -2.63 -0.76 7.98
C PHE A 98 -3.57 -0.25 9.07
N GLY A 99 -3.79 -1.03 10.15
CA GLY A 99 -4.60 -0.58 11.29
C GLY A 99 -4.05 0.67 12.01
N GLN A 100 -2.77 1.00 11.83
CA GLN A 100 -2.14 2.21 12.35
C GLN A 100 -2.25 3.44 11.43
N GLY A 101 -2.89 3.33 10.26
CA GLY A 101 -3.02 4.45 9.32
C GLY A 101 -1.79 4.73 8.46
N LEU A 102 -0.74 3.89 8.56
CA LEU A 102 0.56 4.10 7.91
C LEU A 102 0.61 3.58 6.47
N ILE A 103 -0.36 2.74 6.07
CA ILE A 103 -0.59 2.33 4.68
C ILE A 103 -1.90 2.99 4.24
N LYS A 104 -1.88 3.77 3.15
CA LYS A 104 -3.09 4.43 2.63
C LYS A 104 -3.92 3.50 1.75
N VAL A 105 -3.26 2.60 1.03
CA VAL A 105 -3.93 1.66 0.12
C VAL A 105 -3.42 0.24 0.35
N LEU A 106 -4.35 -0.68 0.67
CA LEU A 106 -4.07 -2.10 0.80
C LEU A 106 -4.77 -2.88 -0.32
N VAL A 107 -4.01 -3.71 -1.05
CA VAL A 107 -4.51 -4.50 -2.19
C VAL A 107 -4.49 -5.99 -1.91
#